data_AF-A0A3S3MLD2-F1
#
_entry.id   AF-A0A3S3MLD2-F1
#
_cell.length_a   1.000
_cell.length_b   1.000
_cell.length_c   1.000
_cell.angle_alpha   90.00
_cell.angle_beta   90.00
_cell.angle_gamma   90.00
#
_symmetry.space_group_name_H-M   'P 1'
#
loop_
_entity.id
_entity.type
_entity.pdbx_description
1 polymer ?
#
loop_
_entity_poly.entity_id
_entity_poly.type
_entity_poly.pdbx_seq_one_letter_code
_entity_poly.pdbx_strand_id
1 'polypeptide(L)'
;MPADVKGDYDVKVKGVDISPNPVVRGKPATFSISAFTEKAISGGQLVIDVYYYGAHIHSETHDLCEETSCPVSSGDFILSHSQSLPGFTPPVSPLPH
;
A
#
# COMPACT_ATOMS: atom_id res chain seq x y z
N MET A 1 1.81 -9.05 9.65
CA MET A 1 1.92 -10.39 9.04
C MET A 1 3.03 -10.33 8.00
N PRO A 2 3.87 -11.36 7.84
CA PRO A 2 4.87 -11.36 6.79
C PRO A 2 4.16 -11.41 5.43
N ALA A 3 4.66 -10.62 4.46
CA ALA A 3 4.25 -10.76 3.07
C ALA A 3 4.51 -12.21 2.60
N ASP A 4 3.65 -12.76 1.75
CA ASP A 4 3.93 -14.06 1.13
C ASP A 4 5.13 -13.88 0.19
N VAL A 5 6.24 -14.53 0.54
CA VAL A 5 7.51 -14.45 -0.21
C VAL A 5 7.76 -15.69 -1.05
N LYS A 6 6.80 -16.63 -1.12
CA LYS A 6 6.99 -17.94 -1.73
C LYS A 6 6.30 -18.08 -3.09
N GLY A 7 5.37 -17.19 -3.43
CA GLY A 7 4.75 -17.12 -4.74
C GLY A 7 5.63 -16.46 -5.81
N ASP A 8 5.51 -16.96 -7.05
CA ASP A 8 5.95 -16.26 -8.25
C ASP A 8 4.86 -15.26 -8.64
N TYR A 9 5.02 -14.01 -8.19
CA TYR A 9 4.07 -12.93 -8.44
C TYR A 9 4.51 -12.10 -9.63
N ASP A 10 3.57 -11.77 -10.52
CA ASP A 10 3.83 -10.90 -11.68
C ASP A 10 4.28 -9.48 -11.27
N VAL A 11 4.01 -9.07 -10.01
CA VAL A 11 4.40 -7.78 -9.44
C VAL A 11 5.43 -7.97 -8.33
N LYS A 12 6.54 -7.21 -8.42
CA LYS A 12 7.61 -7.14 -7.42
C LYS A 12 7.59 -5.77 -6.75
N VAL A 13 7.39 -5.73 -5.43
CA VAL A 13 7.42 -4.49 -4.65
C VAL A 13 8.87 -4.06 -4.41
N LYS A 14 9.21 -2.82 -4.77
CA LYS A 14 10.54 -2.22 -4.58
C LYS A 14 10.62 -1.40 -3.29
N GLY A 15 9.54 -0.75 -2.90
CA GLY A 15 9.51 0.08 -1.70
C GLY A 15 8.15 0.70 -1.43
N VAL A 16 7.99 1.25 -0.24
CA VAL A 16 6.79 1.96 0.21
C VAL A 16 7.23 3.27 0.84
N ASP A 17 6.70 4.38 0.34
CA ASP A 17 6.80 5.69 0.96
C ASP A 17 5.46 6.07 1.59
N ILE A 18 5.51 6.76 2.74
CA ILE A 18 4.33 7.14 3.51
C ILE A 18 4.43 8.61 3.85
N SER A 19 3.39 9.38 3.48
CA SER A 19 3.33 10.81 3.74
C SER A 19 1.99 11.21 4.38
N PRO A 20 1.97 11.96 5.50
CA PRO A 20 3.13 12.41 6.26
C PRO A 20 3.77 11.30 7.10
N ASN A 21 5.06 11.43 7.38
CA ASN A 21 5.80 10.58 8.31
C ASN A 21 6.35 11.42 9.48
N PRO A 22 5.95 11.17 10.75
CA PRO A 22 5.00 10.13 11.19
C PRO A 22 3.56 10.45 10.79
N VAL A 23 2.75 9.40 10.59
CA VAL A 23 1.34 9.55 10.20
C VAL A 23 0.56 10.31 11.27
N VAL A 24 -0.23 11.29 10.83
CA VAL A 24 -1.07 12.11 11.71
C VAL A 24 -2.45 11.47 11.86
N ARG A 25 -2.83 11.20 13.11
CA ARG A 25 -4.13 10.62 13.47
C ARG A 25 -5.30 11.40 12.88
N GLY A 26 -6.27 10.68 12.31
CA GLY A 26 -7.50 11.27 11.78
C GLY A 26 -7.29 12.19 10.57
N LYS A 27 -6.07 12.22 10.01
CA LYS A 27 -5.75 12.89 8.76
C LYS A 27 -5.43 11.84 7.68
N PRO A 28 -5.66 12.16 6.40
CA PRO A 28 -5.22 11.30 5.31
C PRO A 28 -3.71 11.08 5.36
N ALA A 29 -3.29 9.84 5.20
CA ALA A 29 -1.93 9.46 4.87
C ALA A 29 -1.93 8.84 3.47
N THR A 30 -0.97 9.23 2.66
CA THR A 30 -0.74 8.69 1.33
C THR A 30 0.34 7.64 1.39
N PHE A 31 0.05 6.47 0.84
CA PHE A 31 0.96 5.34 0.68
C PHE A 31 1.33 5.27 -0.80
N SER A 32 2.62 5.48 -1.11
CA SER A 32 3.15 5.36 -2.46
C SER A 32 4.01 4.11 -2.56
N ILE A 33 3.51 3.10 -3.25
CA ILE A 33 4.14 1.80 -3.43
C ILE A 33 4.85 1.80 -4.77
N SER A 34 6.18 1.71 -4.74
CA SER A 34 7.00 1.53 -5.93
C SER A 34 7.06 0.04 -6.25
N ALA A 35 6.67 -0.34 -7.47
CA ALA A 35 6.60 -1.73 -7.89
C ALA A 35 7.07 -1.91 -9.33
N PHE A 36 7.36 -3.15 -9.70
CA PHE A 36 7.82 -3.54 -11.03
C PHE A 36 7.06 -4.77 -11.50
N THR A 37 6.68 -4.78 -12.78
CA THR A 37 6.06 -5.95 -13.43
C THR A 37 6.77 -6.28 -14.73
N GLU A 38 6.94 -7.57 -15.02
CA GLU A 38 7.52 -8.03 -16.30
C GLU A 38 6.47 -8.12 -17.41
N LYS A 39 5.17 -8.09 -17.04
CA LYS A 39 4.04 -8.22 -17.96
C LYS A 39 3.10 -7.03 -17.81
N ALA A 40 2.44 -6.68 -18.91
CA ALA A 40 1.38 -5.68 -18.87
C ALA A 40 0.19 -6.20 -18.06
N ILE A 41 -0.34 -5.37 -17.15
CA ILE A 41 -1.51 -5.68 -16.33
C ILE A 41 -2.68 -4.89 -16.91
N SER A 42 -3.66 -5.58 -17.50
CA SER A 42 -4.80 -4.94 -18.15
C SER A 42 -5.84 -4.38 -17.17
N GLY A 43 -5.83 -4.89 -15.94
CA GLY A 43 -6.70 -4.48 -14.84
C GLY A 43 -6.77 -5.56 -13.77
N GLY A 44 -7.52 -5.30 -12.71
CA GLY A 44 -7.64 -6.24 -11.61
C GLY A 44 -8.17 -5.57 -10.34
N GLN A 45 -8.23 -6.35 -9.28
CA GLN A 45 -8.67 -5.90 -7.97
C GLN A 45 -7.48 -5.62 -7.05
N LEU A 46 -7.45 -4.45 -6.44
CA LEU A 46 -6.54 -4.07 -5.38
C LEU A 46 -7.23 -4.25 -4.02
N VAL A 47 -6.77 -5.22 -3.22
CA VAL A 47 -7.26 -5.44 -1.86
C VAL A 47 -6.26 -4.86 -0.86
N ILE A 48 -6.74 -4.01 0.04
CA ILE A 48 -5.93 -3.34 1.07
C ILE A 48 -6.45 -3.77 2.43
N ASP A 49 -5.63 -4.51 3.18
CA ASP A 49 -5.93 -4.90 4.55
C ASP A 49 -5.03 -4.17 5.55
N VAL A 50 -5.65 -3.55 6.55
CA VAL A 50 -4.94 -2.79 7.58
C VAL A 50 -4.95 -3.57 8.89
N TYR A 51 -3.75 -3.86 9.39
CA TYR A 51 -3.54 -4.53 10.66
C TYR A 51 -2.84 -3.59 11.65
N TYR A 52 -3.35 -3.54 12.88
CA TYR A 52 -2.77 -2.75 13.97
C TYR A 52 -2.63 -3.60 15.22
N TYR A 53 -1.40 -3.76 15.71
CA TYR A 53 -1.08 -4.68 16.82
C TYR A 53 -1.65 -6.10 16.63
N GLY A 54 -1.64 -6.58 15.39
CA GLY A 54 -2.17 -7.91 15.04
C GLY A 54 -3.69 -8.00 14.89
N ALA A 55 -4.44 -6.96 15.25
CA ALA A 55 -5.87 -6.88 14.98
C ALA A 55 -6.11 -6.37 13.54
N HIS A 56 -6.99 -7.05 12.82
CA HIS A 56 -7.48 -6.59 11.52
C HIS A 56 -8.53 -5.50 11.73
N ILE A 57 -8.26 -4.27 11.33
CA ILE A 57 -9.12 -3.12 11.66
C ILE A 57 -9.85 -2.56 10.45
N HIS A 58 -9.42 -2.90 9.23
CA HIS A 58 -10.00 -2.35 8.02
C HIS A 58 -9.63 -3.18 6.79
N SER A 59 -10.59 -3.32 5.87
CA SER A 59 -10.37 -3.87 4.53
C SER A 59 -11.01 -2.94 3.51
N GLU A 60 -10.28 -2.66 2.43
CA GLU A 60 -10.78 -1.97 1.26
C GLU A 60 -10.49 -2.77 0.01
N THR A 61 -11.30 -2.53 -1.01
CA THR A 61 -11.17 -3.19 -2.30
C THR A 61 -11.44 -2.15 -3.37
N HIS A 62 -10.43 -1.91 -4.21
CA HIS A 62 -10.43 -0.92 -5.28
C HIS A 62 -10.17 -1.60 -6.61
N ASP A 63 -10.54 -0.95 -7.71
CA ASP A 63 -10.03 -1.36 -9.02
C ASP A 63 -8.59 -0.87 -9.17
N LEU A 64 -7.70 -1.75 -9.62
CA LEU A 64 -6.29 -1.40 -9.84
C LEU A 64 -6.14 -0.22 -10.81
N CYS A 65 -7.04 -0.10 -11.78
CA CYS A 65 -7.06 0.96 -12.78
C CYS A 65 -7.66 2.27 -12.29
N GLU A 66 -8.28 2.30 -11.11
CA GLU A 66 -8.64 3.55 -10.44
C GLU A 66 -7.42 4.18 -9.76
N GLU A 67 -6.52 3.34 -9.24
CA GLU A 67 -5.30 3.76 -8.52
C GLU A 67 -4.06 3.86 -9.43
N THR A 68 -4.13 3.32 -10.65
CA THR A 68 -3.04 3.30 -11.65
C THR A 68 -3.56 3.55 -13.06
N SER A 69 -2.69 3.92 -14.01
CA SER A 69 -3.10 4.05 -15.42
C SER A 69 -3.04 2.70 -16.13
N CYS A 70 -4.22 2.15 -16.44
CA CYS A 70 -4.32 0.88 -17.17
C CYS A 70 -4.27 1.03 -18.70
N PRO A 71 -3.68 0.05 -19.42
CA PRO A 71 -2.93 -1.07 -18.86
C PRO A 71 -1.61 -0.62 -18.22
N VAL A 72 -1.29 -1.15 -17.04
CA VAL A 72 0.02 -0.93 -16.41
C VAL A 72 1.05 -1.60 -17.31
N SER A 73 1.94 -0.81 -17.89
CA SER A 73 2.97 -1.32 -18.79
C SER A 73 4.01 -2.13 -18.02
N SER A 74 4.73 -3.03 -18.72
CA SER A 74 5.89 -3.67 -18.14
C SER A 74 6.94 -2.62 -17.75
N GLY A 75 7.59 -2.83 -16.61
CA GLY A 75 8.51 -1.87 -16.02
C GLY A 75 8.06 -1.38 -14.65
N ASP A 76 8.61 -0.24 -14.27
CA ASP A 76 8.36 0.43 -13.01
C ASP A 76 7.04 1.20 -13.02
N PHE A 77 6.29 1.08 -11.92
CA PHE A 77 5.08 1.84 -11.69
C PHE A 77 4.93 2.21 -10.23
N ILE A 78 4.10 3.21 -9.96
CA ILE A 78 3.76 3.67 -8.62
C ILE A 78 2.26 3.50 -8.43
N LEU A 79 1.88 2.86 -7.32
CA LEU A 79 0.50 2.80 -6.83
C LEU A 79 0.39 3.74 -5.63
N SER A 80 -0.51 4.73 -5.70
CA SER A 80 -0.64 5.76 -4.66
C SER A 80 -2.04 5.82 -4.08
N HIS A 81 -2.22 5.32 -2.85
CA HIS A 81 -3.51 5.31 -2.16
C HIS A 81 -3.50 6.29 -0.99
N SER A 82 -4.56 7.09 -0.82
CA SER A 82 -4.69 8.00 0.31
C SER A 82 -5.82 7.58 1.23
N GLN A 83 -5.49 7.31 2.49
CA GLN A 83 -6.45 6.81 3.47
C GLN A 83 -6.34 7.55 4.80
N SER A 84 -7.48 7.94 5.38
CA SER A 84 -7.52 8.47 6.73
C SER A 84 -7.41 7.34 7.76
N LEU A 85 -6.23 7.22 8.36
CA LEU A 85 -6.06 6.25 9.45
C LEU A 85 -6.92 6.66 10.66
N PRO A 86 -7.61 5.70 11.31
CA PRO A 86 -8.47 6.01 12.44
C PRO A 86 -7.68 6.70 13.56
N GLY A 87 -8.30 7.71 14.21
CA GLY A 87 -7.63 8.55 15.22
C GLY A 87 -7.20 7.82 16.50
N PHE A 88 -7.65 6.57 16.69
CA PHE A 88 -7.28 5.71 17.81
C PHE A 88 -6.01 4.90 17.57
N THR A 89 -5.22 5.20 16.53
CA THR A 89 -3.86 4.64 16.35
C THR A 89 -2.89 5.25 17.39
N PRO A 90 -2.43 4.54 18.45
CA PRO A 90 -1.35 4.96 19.34
C PRO A 90 -0.19 5.64 18.61
N PRO A 91 0.44 6.65 19.23
CA PRO A 91 1.52 7.38 18.59
C PRO A 91 2.68 6.40 18.38
N VAL A 92 3.22 6.35 17.17
CA VAL A 92 4.52 5.71 16.98
C VAL A 92 5.56 6.63 17.61
N SER A 93 6.10 6.23 18.76
CA SER A 93 7.27 6.90 19.34
C SER A 93 8.43 6.79 18.33
N PRO A 94 9.22 7.85 18.11
CA PRO A 94 10.48 7.69 17.38
C PRO A 94 11.32 6.64 18.12
N LEU A 95 11.85 5.65 17.39
CA LEU A 95 12.88 4.77 17.94
C LEU A 95 14.03 5.65 18.45
N PRO A 96 14.46 5.52 19.73
CA PRO A 96 15.67 6.19 20.17
C PRO A 96 16.86 5.55 19.46
N HIS A 97 17.72 6.39 18.88
CA HIS A 97 19.06 6.02 18.39
C HIS A 97 19.93 5.49 19.53
#